data_AF-A0A137QZX3-F1
#
_entry.id   AF-A0A137QZX3-F1
#
_cell.length_a   1.000
_cell.length_b   1.000
_cell.length_c   1.000
_cell.angle_alpha   90.00
_cell.angle_beta   90.00
_cell.angle_gamma   90.00
#
_symmetry.space_group_name_H-M   'P 1'
#
loop_
_entity.id
_entity.type
_entity.pdbx_description
1 polymer ?
#
loop_
_entity_poly.entity_id
_entity_poly.type
_entity_poly.pdbx_seq_one_letter_code
_entity_poly.pdbx_strand_id
1 'polypeptide(L)' 'MEQQTKNNRLRIFQLNMNKLETAHLDLINRKLGEYWDIVCIQELHITKIGHIQTPNCYQQVFPSARNNPTAGKV' A
#
# COMPACT_ATOMS: atom_id res chain seq x y z
N MET A 1 6.81 -24.21 -17.25
CA MET A 1 6.14 -23.52 -16.13
C MET A 1 7.12 -23.49 -14.98
N GLU A 2 7.81 -22.37 -14.78
CA GLU A 2 8.77 -22.24 -13.68
C GLU A 2 8.00 -22.23 -12.36
N GLN A 3 8.29 -23.23 -11.51
CA GLN A 3 7.79 -23.28 -10.15
C GLN A 3 8.40 -22.11 -9.39
N GLN A 4 7.57 -21.12 -9.09
CA GLN A 4 7.88 -20.07 -8.14
C GLN A 4 8.26 -20.77 -6.83
N THR A 5 9.56 -20.83 -6.54
CA THR A 5 10.08 -21.39 -5.30
C THR A 5 9.40 -20.62 -4.17
N LYS A 6 8.56 -21.31 -3.38
CA LYS A 6 8.01 -20.79 -2.13
C LYS A 6 9.18 -20.55 -1.18
N ASN A 7 9.84 -19.42 -1.39
CA ASN A 7 10.82 -18.90 -0.47
C ASN A 7 10.00 -18.49 0.76
N ASN A 8 10.17 -19.18 1.90
CA ASN A 8 9.41 -18.94 3.14
C ASN A 8 9.69 -17.55 3.78
N ARG A 9 10.27 -16.63 3.02
CA ARG A 9 10.64 -15.28 3.44
C ARG A 9 9.54 -14.32 3.02
N LEU A 10 8.95 -13.65 4.01
CA LEU A 10 8.05 -12.52 3.79
C LEU A 10 8.81 -11.36 3.11
N ARG A 11 8.28 -10.87 1.97
CA ARG A 11 8.84 -9.76 1.20
C ARG A 11 8.02 -8.51 1.42
N ILE A 12 8.64 -7.50 2.01
CA ILE A 12 8.00 -6.22 2.34
C ILE A 12 8.63 -5.12 1.49
N PHE A 13 7.79 -4.36 0.79
CA PHE A 13 8.18 -3.14 0.09
C PHE A 13 7.71 -1.92 0.86
N GLN A 14 8.58 -0.93 1.05
CA GLN A 14 8.23 0.32 1.71
C GLN A 14 8.69 1.51 0.87
N LEU A 15 7.80 2.48 0.69
CA LEU A 15 8.04 3.67 -0.12
C LEU A 15 7.30 4.89 0.46
N ASN A 16 7.96 6.05 0.45
CA ASN A 16 7.32 7.35 0.57
C ASN A 16 7.05 7.91 -0.84
N MET A 17 5.80 8.25 -1.16
CA MET A 17 5.39 8.77 -2.47
C MET A 17 5.47 10.29 -2.61
N ASN A 18 5.73 11.03 -1.53
CA ASN A 18 5.78 12.48 -1.51
C ASN A 18 4.56 13.15 -2.18
N LYS A 19 3.38 12.51 -2.05
CA LYS A 19 2.08 12.89 -2.65
C LYS A 19 2.11 13.00 -4.18
N LEU A 20 3.11 12.43 -4.86
CA LEU A 20 3.25 12.52 -6.31
C LEU A 20 2.31 11.53 -7.02
N GLU A 21 1.47 12.06 -7.90
CA GLU A 21 0.58 11.26 -8.75
C GLU A 21 1.36 10.30 -9.65
N THR A 22 2.47 10.77 -10.22
CA THR A 22 3.33 9.99 -11.12
C THR A 22 3.94 8.77 -10.42
N ALA A 23 4.37 8.92 -9.16
CA ALA A 23 4.88 7.82 -8.36
C ALA A 23 3.80 6.78 -8.04
N HIS A 24 2.56 7.24 -7.82
CA HIS A 24 1.42 6.35 -7.59
C HIS A 24 1.07 5.54 -8.85
N LEU A 25 0.98 6.20 -10.00
CA LEU A 25 0.70 5.55 -11.28
C LEU A 25 1.78 4.53 -11.66
N ASP A 26 3.06 4.87 -11.46
CA ASP A 26 4.15 3.93 -11.70
C ASP A 26 4.07 2.71 -10.77
N LEU A 27 3.67 2.90 -9.51
CA LEU A 27 3.54 1.80 -8.56
C LEU A 27 2.43 0.81 -8.96
N ILE A 28 1.24 1.30 -9.30
CA ILE A 28 0.08 0.43 -9.59
C ILE A 28 0.22 -0.35 -10.90
N ASN A 29 1.01 0.17 -11.84
CA ASN A 29 1.27 -0.49 -13.12
C ASN A 29 2.35 -1.58 -13.04
N ARG A 30 3.02 -1.73 -11.88
CA ARG A 30 3.99 -2.79 -11.65
C ARG A 30 3.29 -4.08 -11.22
N LYS A 31 3.95 -5.21 -11.49
CA LYS A 31 3.50 -6.54 -11.07
C LYS A 31 3.77 -6.83 -9.59
N LEU A 32 3.33 -5.96 -8.71
CA LEU A 32 3.68 -5.97 -7.29
C LEU A 32 3.44 -7.34 -6.62
N GLY A 33 2.30 -7.98 -6.90
CA GLY A 33 1.94 -9.27 -6.30
C GLY A 33 2.87 -10.44 -6.68
N GLU A 34 3.66 -10.34 -7.75
CA GLU A 34 4.68 -11.35 -8.08
C GLU A 34 5.91 -11.24 -7.16
N TYR A 35 6.22 -10.03 -6.69
CA TYR A 35 7.49 -9.71 -6.01
C TYR A 35 7.35 -9.38 -4.52
N TRP A 36 6.19 -8.90 -4.08
CA TRP A 36 5.99 -8.37 -2.73
C TRP A 36 4.72 -8.91 -2.11
N ASP A 37 4.80 -9.28 -0.84
CA ASP A 37 3.66 -9.81 -0.09
C ASP A 37 2.95 -8.68 0.68
N ILE A 38 3.71 -7.70 1.18
CA ILE A 38 3.20 -6.50 1.87
C ILE A 38 3.81 -5.25 1.23
N VAL A 39 2.97 -4.23 1.01
CA VAL A 39 3.39 -2.92 0.51
C VAL A 39 2.97 -1.83 1.49
N CYS A 40 3.96 -1.12 2.03
CA CYS A 40 3.78 -0.01 2.96
C CYS A 40 4.00 1.31 2.22
N ILE A 41 2.96 2.14 2.11
CA ILE A 41 3.05 3.43 1.42
C ILE A 41 2.86 4.58 2.41
N GLN A 42 3.80 5.52 2.43
CA GLN A 42 3.68 6.81 3.13
C GLN A 42 3.46 7.95 2.14
N GLU A 43 2.78 9.01 2.60
CA GLU A 43 2.48 10.22 1.81
C GLU A 43 1.91 9.90 0.42
N LEU A 44 0.96 8.98 0.39
CA LEU A 44 0.28 8.55 -0.82
C LEU A 44 -0.41 9.73 -1.53
N HIS A 45 -0.39 9.73 -2.87
CA HIS A 45 -1.23 10.63 -3.66
C HIS A 45 -2.71 10.24 -3.53
N ILE A 46 -3.54 11.20 -3.11
CA ILE A 46 -5.00 11.09 -3.07
C ILE A 46 -5.55 11.78 -4.32
N THR A 47 -6.41 11.10 -5.07
CA THR A 47 -7.03 11.67 -6.27
C THR A 47 -7.90 12.89 -5.95
N LYS A 48 -8.22 13.72 -6.94
CA LYS A 48 -9.08 14.92 -6.78
C LYS A 48 -10.45 14.61 -6.16
N ILE A 49 -10.94 13.38 -6.29
CA ILE A 49 -12.22 12.91 -5.74
C ILE A 49 -12.07 12.22 -4.37
N GLY A 50 -10.89 12.30 -3.74
CA GLY A 50 -10.65 11.74 -2.40
C GLY A 50 -10.38 10.24 -2.38
N HIS A 51 -10.21 9.59 -3.53
CA HIS A 51 -9.96 8.15 -3.60
C HIS A 51 -8.48 7.81 -3.72
N ILE A 52 -8.15 6.59 -3.30
CA ILE A 52 -6.84 5.96 -3.43
C ILE A 52 -6.95 4.83 -4.46
N GLN A 53 -5.96 4.73 -5.36
CA GLN A 53 -5.86 3.61 -6.28
C GLN A 53 -5.04 2.50 -5.63
N THR A 54 -5.49 1.27 -5.75
CA THR A 54 -4.79 0.09 -5.21
C THR A 54 -4.74 -0.96 -6.31
N PRO A 55 -3.62 -1.67 -6.51
CA PRO A 55 -3.59 -2.79 -7.46
C PRO A 55 -4.58 -3.87 -7.03
N ASN A 56 -5.24 -4.52 -8.01
CA ASN A 56 -6.31 -5.50 -7.76
C ASN A 56 -5.91 -6.69 -6.85
N CYS A 57 -4.61 -6.96 -6.68
CA CYS A 57 -4.11 -8.06 -5.86
C CYS A 57 -3.85 -7.69 -4.39
N TYR A 58 -4.08 -6.44 -3.98
CA TYR A 58 -3.92 -6.01 -2.59
C TYR A 58 -5.21 -5.50 -1.99
N GLN A 59 -5.39 -5.78 -0.70
CA GLN A 59 -6.40 -5.16 0.13
C GLN A 59 -5.75 -4.04 0.94
N GLN A 60 -6.32 -2.83 0.85
CA GLN A 60 -5.84 -1.69 1.61
C GLN A 60 -6.22 -1.82 3.08
N VAL A 61 -5.26 -1.53 3.97
CA VAL A 61 -5.48 -1.44 5.41
C VAL A 61 -4.97 -0.09 5.88
N PHE A 62 -5.85 0.67 6.54
CA PHE A 62 -5.47 1.89 7.24
C PHE A 62 -5.37 1.61 8.73
N PRO A 63 -4.43 2.24 9.45
CA PRO A 63 -4.44 2.20 10.91
C PRO A 63 -5.77 2.79 11.39
N SER A 64 -6.55 1.97 12.11
CA SER A 64 -7.76 2.44 12.78
C SER A 64 -7.36 3.45 13.86
N ALA A 65 -8.08 4.56 13.96
CA ALA A 65 -7.86 5.63 14.96
C ALA A 65 -8.08 5.18 16.42
N ARG A 66 -8.15 3.89 16.71
CA ARG A 66 -8.52 3.29 18.00
C ARG A 66 -7.50 3.55 19.13
N ASN A 67 -6.39 4.20 18.83
CA ASN A 67 -5.38 4.62 19.81
C ASN A 67 -5.37 6.14 20.02
N ASN A 68 -6.46 6.87 19.79
CA ASN A 68 -6.62 8.22 20.32
C ASN A 68 -7.06 8.12 21.79
N PRO A 69 -6.19 8.39 22.79
CA PRO A 69 -6.62 8.47 24.20
C PRO A 69 -7.64 9.61 24.45
N THR A 70 -7.90 10.46 23.46
CA THR A 70 -8.84 11.58 23.48
C THR A 70 -10.19 11.29 22.83
N ALA A 71 -10.41 10.13 22.19
CA ALA A 71 -11.66 9.82 21.48
C ALA A 71 -12.83 9.38 22.38
N GLY A 72 -12.88 9.87 23.62
CA GLY A 72 -13.88 9.52 24.63
C GLY A 72 -14.21 10.63 25.62
N LYS A 73 -14.03 11.90 25.22
CA LYS A 73 -14.56 13.06 25.96
C LYS A 73 -15.25 14.01 25.01
N VAL A 74 -16.54 13.77 24.78
CA VAL A 74 -17.52 14.80 24.44
C VAL A 74 -18.78 14.48 25.23
#